data_AF-A0A662A278-F1
#
_entry.id   AF-A0A662A278-F1
#
_cell.length_a   1.000
_cell.length_b   1.000
_cell.length_c   1.000
_cell.angle_alpha   90.00
_cell.angle_beta   90.00
_cell.angle_gamma   90.00
#
_symmetry.space_group_name_H-M   'P 1'
#
loop_
_entity.id
_entity.type
_entity.pdbx_description
1 polymer ?
#
loop_
_entity_poly.entity_id
_entity_poly.type
_entity_poly.pdbx_seq_one_letter_code
_entity_poly.pdbx_strand_id
1 'polypeptide(L)'
;MESPGIFKYEKYSFIVISPLMVLLTVAFIVNGGYIGGSICFVLGVLSAFSYQGIIIDTSTQRYMKYDRFLKFRIGGWKDLPVPSYVTVVRINISSRRTAPTPIVVPQDKKGARAFKVNLVVEGQMRYIGICRGSLENMTKEALRLGEHLQLRVLDYTTHEKKWIL
;
A
#
# COMPACT_ATOMS: atom_id res chain seq x y z
N MET A 1 -18.89 10.47 -6.52
CA MET A 1 -19.60 10.18 -5.26
C MET A 1 -19.20 8.78 -4.82
N GLU A 2 -18.45 8.66 -3.72
CA GLU A 2 -18.17 7.36 -3.10
C GLU A 2 -19.50 6.82 -2.56
N SER A 3 -19.89 5.59 -2.92
CA SER A 3 -21.09 4.96 -2.35
C SER A 3 -20.91 4.82 -0.84
N PRO A 4 -21.96 5.06 -0.03
CA PRO A 4 -21.84 5.15 1.43
C PRO A 4 -21.34 3.87 2.13
N GLY A 5 -21.24 2.73 1.42
CA GLY A 5 -20.71 1.47 1.95
C GLY A 5 -19.40 0.98 1.34
N ILE A 6 -18.72 1.76 0.50
CA ILE A 6 -17.48 1.33 -0.16
C ILE A 6 -16.31 2.21 0.25
N PHE A 7 -15.37 1.63 1.00
CA PHE A 7 -14.07 2.23 1.27
C PHE A 7 -13.06 1.80 0.20
N LYS A 8 -12.26 2.75 -0.27
CA LYS A 8 -11.24 2.50 -1.29
C LYS A 8 -9.93 3.19 -0.94
N TYR A 9 -8.85 2.42 -0.98
CA TYR A 9 -7.48 2.93 -0.86
C TYR A 9 -6.64 2.45 -2.06
N GLU A 10 -5.91 3.36 -2.69
CA GLU A 10 -4.97 3.06 -3.78
C GLU A 10 -3.60 3.67 -3.50
N LYS A 11 -2.55 2.92 -3.79
CA LYS A 11 -1.16 3.37 -3.71
C LYS A 11 -0.45 3.03 -5.02
N TYR A 12 0.37 3.96 -5.48
CA TYR A 12 1.20 3.76 -6.65
C TYR A 12 2.28 2.68 -6.42
N SER A 13 2.42 1.74 -7.36
CA SER A 13 3.28 0.56 -7.20
C SER A 13 4.74 0.83 -7.58
N PHE A 14 4.98 1.57 -8.67
CA PHE A 14 6.29 1.65 -9.35
C PHE A 14 6.96 3.03 -9.24
N ILE A 15 7.21 3.49 -8.00
CA ILE A 15 7.78 4.82 -7.75
C ILE A 15 9.19 5.02 -8.32
N VAL A 16 9.99 3.95 -8.41
CA VAL A 16 11.37 4.02 -8.92
C VAL A 16 11.48 3.60 -10.39
N ILE A 17 10.68 2.63 -10.83
CA ILE A 17 10.81 2.07 -12.19
C ILE A 17 10.34 3.06 -13.25
N SER A 18 9.24 3.77 -13.02
CA SER A 18 8.74 4.72 -14.02
C SER A 18 9.70 5.88 -14.32
N PRO A 19 10.27 6.60 -13.35
CA PRO A 19 11.26 7.64 -13.67
C PRO A 19 12.53 7.06 -14.31
N LEU A 20 12.96 5.86 -13.91
CA LEU A 20 14.09 5.19 -14.55
C LEU A 20 13.82 4.89 -16.03
N MET A 21 12.63 4.38 -16.37
CA MET A 21 12.26 4.09 -17.76
C MET A 21 12.19 5.37 -18.60
N VAL A 22 11.74 6.49 -18.03
CA VAL A 22 11.78 7.80 -18.70
C VAL A 22 13.22 8.24 -18.98
N LEU A 23 14.11 8.11 -18.01
CA LEU A 23 15.54 8.44 -18.19
C LEU A 23 16.19 7.57 -19.28
N LEU A 24 15.92 6.26 -19.28
CA LEU A 24 16.42 5.36 -20.33
C LEU A 24 15.86 5.72 -21.71
N THR A 25 14.58 6.09 -21.78
CA THR A 25 13.95 6.56 -23.02
C THR A 25 14.71 7.74 -23.60
N VAL A 26 14.98 8.76 -22.78
CA VAL A 26 15.71 9.95 -23.19
C VAL A 26 17.13 9.58 -23.64
N ALA A 27 17.83 8.75 -22.86
CA ALA A 27 19.19 8.31 -23.19
C ALA A 27 19.26 7.60 -24.55
N PHE A 28 18.33 6.68 -24.83
CA PHE A 28 18.29 5.96 -26.11
C PHE A 28 17.97 6.88 -27.29
N ILE A 29 17.01 7.81 -27.14
CA ILE A 29 16.64 8.75 -28.19
C ILE A 29 17.82 9.67 -28.55
N VAL A 30 18.55 10.18 -27.54
CA VAL A 30 19.71 11.06 -27.76
C VAL A 30 20.85 10.35 -28.48
N ASN A 31 21.01 9.04 -28.28
CA ASN A 31 22.04 8.22 -28.91
C ASN A 31 21.60 7.57 -30.24
N GLY A 32 20.45 7.97 -30.82
CA GLY A 32 19.94 7.43 -32.09
C GLY A 32 19.35 6.01 -32.00
N GLY A 33 19.22 5.47 -30.78
CA GLY A 33 18.62 4.16 -30.50
C GLY A 33 17.10 4.20 -30.44
N TYR A 34 16.43 4.62 -31.52
CA TYR A 34 14.97 4.88 -31.53
C TYR A 34 14.13 3.66 -31.14
N ILE A 35 14.54 2.45 -31.53
CA ILE A 35 13.85 1.20 -31.16
C ILE A 35 13.92 0.97 -29.64
N GLY A 36 15.11 1.09 -29.04
CA GLY A 36 15.29 0.95 -27.59
C GLY A 36 14.51 2.02 -26.81
N GLY A 37 14.55 3.26 -27.30
CA GLY A 37 13.81 4.38 -26.70
C GLY A 37 12.29 4.15 -26.74
N SER A 38 11.77 3.64 -27.86
CA SER A 38 10.33 3.33 -28.00
C SER A 38 9.89 2.23 -27.03
N ILE A 39 10.70 1.18 -26.86
CA ILE A 39 10.41 0.11 -25.91
C ILE A 39 10.41 0.64 -24.47
N CYS A 40 11.44 1.39 -24.07
CA CYS A 40 11.53 1.99 -22.75
C CYS A 40 10.36 2.96 -22.49
N PHE A 41 9.94 3.71 -23.50
CA PHE A 41 8.81 4.63 -23.39
C PHE A 41 7.51 3.88 -23.09
N VAL A 42 7.20 2.84 -23.88
CA VAL A 42 5.99 2.03 -23.69
C VAL A 42 5.99 1.38 -22.30
N LEU A 43 7.13 0.81 -21.87
CA LEU A 43 7.25 0.22 -20.55
C LEU A 43 7.09 1.25 -19.43
N GLY A 44 7.66 2.44 -19.57
CA GLY A 44 7.52 3.54 -18.61
C GLY A 44 6.08 4.05 -18.50
N VAL A 45 5.37 4.14 -19.62
CA VAL A 45 3.94 4.48 -19.64
C VAL A 45 3.13 3.40 -18.93
N LEU A 46 3.33 2.12 -19.26
CA LEU A 46 2.61 1.02 -18.61
C LEU A 46 2.86 0.97 -17.10
N SER A 47 4.10 1.17 -16.65
CA SER A 47 4.43 1.19 -15.22
C SER A 47 3.84 2.40 -14.49
N ALA A 48 3.70 3.55 -15.17
CA ALA A 48 3.09 4.76 -14.61
C ALA A 48 1.60 4.59 -14.27
N PHE A 49 0.89 3.67 -14.93
CA PHE A 49 -0.52 3.39 -14.70
C PHE A 49 -0.80 2.18 -13.82
N SER A 50 0.20 1.72 -13.04
CA SER A 50 0.05 0.57 -12.15
C SER A 50 -0.06 0.97 -10.69
N TYR A 51 -1.20 0.65 -10.10
CA TYR A 51 -1.56 0.94 -8.71
C TYR A 51 -1.91 -0.35 -7.98
N GLN A 52 -1.65 -0.42 -6.69
CA GLN A 52 -2.16 -1.47 -5.81
C GLN A 52 -3.20 -0.86 -4.88
N GLY A 53 -4.29 -1.56 -4.64
CA GLY A 53 -5.35 -1.04 -3.80
C GLY A 53 -6.11 -2.09 -3.02
N ILE A 54 -6.96 -1.59 -2.14
CA ILE A 54 -7.94 -2.38 -1.41
C ILE A 54 -9.29 -1.68 -1.48
N ILE A 55 -10.32 -2.47 -1.78
CA ILE A 55 -11.72 -2.08 -1.67
C ILE A 55 -12.31 -2.88 -0.51
N ILE A 56 -13.05 -2.20 0.36
CA ILE A 56 -13.85 -2.82 1.42
C ILE A 56 -15.28 -2.40 1.17
N ASP A 57 -16.16 -3.38 1.04
CA ASP A 57 -17.59 -3.19 0.87
C ASP A 57 -18.29 -3.67 2.14
N THR A 58 -18.84 -2.72 2.89
CA THR A 58 -19.59 -3.00 4.12
C THR A 58 -20.98 -3.55 3.84
N SER A 59 -21.55 -3.23 2.67
CA SER A 59 -22.90 -3.66 2.30
C SER A 59 -22.94 -5.15 1.95
N THR A 60 -21.92 -5.64 1.24
CA THR A 60 -21.79 -7.06 0.87
C THR A 60 -20.91 -7.86 1.82
N GLN A 61 -20.36 -7.21 2.86
CA GLN A 61 -19.37 -7.78 3.78
C GLN A 61 -18.23 -8.49 3.05
N ARG A 62 -17.64 -7.81 2.06
CA ARG A 62 -16.53 -8.35 1.27
C ARG A 62 -15.43 -7.34 1.13
N TYR A 63 -14.21 -7.82 0.93
CA TYR A 63 -13.08 -6.98 0.58
C TYR A 63 -12.32 -7.58 -0.60
N MET A 64 -11.66 -6.72 -1.36
CA MET A 64 -10.83 -7.11 -2.49
C MET A 64 -9.52 -6.36 -2.45
N LYS A 65 -8.42 -7.11 -2.41
CA LYS A 65 -7.09 -6.58 -2.74
C LYS A 65 -6.88 -6.75 -4.23
N TYR A 66 -6.46 -5.68 -4.90
CA TYR A 66 -6.31 -5.69 -6.34
C TYR A 66 -5.06 -4.94 -6.78
N ASP A 67 -4.51 -5.41 -7.89
CA ASP A 67 -3.60 -4.65 -8.72
C ASP A 67 -4.41 -4.02 -9.86
N ARG A 68 -4.20 -2.73 -10.08
CA ARG A 68 -4.85 -1.97 -11.14
C ARG A 68 -3.82 -1.60 -12.17
N PHE A 69 -4.04 -2.06 -13.39
CA PHE A 69 -3.30 -1.66 -14.56
C PHE A 69 -4.24 -0.87 -15.47
N LEU A 70 -3.93 0.40 -15.72
CA LEU A 70 -4.78 1.32 -16.47
C LEU A 70 -6.20 1.44 -15.83
N LYS A 71 -7.23 0.92 -16.50
CA LYS A 71 -8.62 0.90 -16.03
C LYS A 71 -9.07 -0.47 -15.49
N PHE A 72 -8.26 -1.52 -15.67
CA PHE A 72 -8.59 -2.87 -15.25
C PHE A 72 -8.11 -3.12 -13.81
N ARG A 73 -8.97 -3.71 -12.98
CA ARG A 73 -8.64 -4.14 -11.62
C ARG A 73 -8.59 -5.66 -11.60
N ILE A 74 -7.47 -6.20 -11.17
CA ILE A 74 -7.23 -7.63 -11.08
C ILE A 74 -7.09 -7.97 -9.60
N GLY A 75 -8.07 -8.67 -9.06
CA GLY A 75 -8.14 -9.03 -7.65
C GLY A 75 -9.25 -10.04 -7.39
N GLY A 76 -9.15 -10.73 -6.26
CA GLY A 76 -10.17 -11.67 -5.81
C GLY A 76 -10.98 -11.07 -4.66
N TRP A 77 -12.30 -11.12 -4.77
CA TRP A 77 -13.19 -10.84 -3.65
C TRP A 77 -13.04 -11.91 -2.58
N LYS A 78 -13.01 -11.48 -1.32
CA LYS A 78 -12.94 -12.33 -0.14
C LYS A 78 -13.98 -11.85 0.86
N ASP A 79 -14.50 -12.77 1.65
CA ASP A 79 -15.43 -12.42 2.71
C ASP A 79 -14.72 -11.60 3.80
N LEU A 80 -15.38 -10.55 4.27
CA LEU A 80 -14.92 -9.67 5.32
C LEU A 80 -15.45 -10.20 6.66
N PRO A 81 -14.57 -10.73 7.53
CA PRO A 81 -14.99 -11.10 8.88
C PRO A 81 -15.38 -9.85 9.67
N VAL A 82 -16.17 -10.04 10.74
CA VAL A 82 -16.71 -8.94 11.55
C VAL A 82 -15.55 -8.05 12.05
N PRO A 83 -15.52 -6.76 11.66
CA PRO A 83 -14.42 -5.88 12.03
C PRO A 83 -14.62 -5.34 13.46
N SER A 84 -13.59 -5.40 14.29
CA SER A 84 -13.65 -4.95 15.69
C SER A 84 -13.13 -3.52 15.87
N TYR A 85 -11.94 -3.22 15.33
CA TYR A 85 -11.32 -1.90 15.43
C TYR A 85 -10.22 -1.72 14.38
N VAL A 86 -9.83 -0.47 14.14
CA VAL A 86 -8.71 -0.12 13.26
C VAL A 86 -7.48 0.15 14.13
N THR A 87 -6.29 -0.27 13.69
CA THR A 87 -5.05 0.00 14.42
C THR A 87 -3.92 0.50 13.53
N VAL A 88 -3.14 1.44 14.06
CA VAL A 88 -1.89 1.92 13.45
C VAL A 88 -0.72 1.34 14.21
N VAL A 89 0.07 0.49 13.55
CA VAL A 89 1.23 -0.17 14.16
C VAL A 89 2.53 0.33 13.54
N ARG A 90 3.57 0.48 14.38
CA ARG A 90 4.94 0.69 13.90
C ARG A 90 5.51 -0.62 13.36
N ILE A 91 6.06 -0.59 12.15
CA ILE A 91 6.75 -1.73 11.53
C ILE A 91 8.17 -1.35 11.15
N ASN A 92 9.08 -2.31 11.28
CA ASN A 92 10.41 -2.21 10.69
C ASN A 92 10.33 -2.68 9.24
N ILE A 93 10.77 -1.83 8.30
CA ILE A 93 10.95 -2.27 6.92
C ILE A 93 12.14 -3.24 6.91
N SER A 94 11.85 -4.54 6.96
CA SER A 94 12.86 -5.57 6.72
C SER A 94 13.28 -5.49 5.25
N SER A 95 14.49 -4.98 5.01
CA SER A 95 15.16 -4.96 3.70
C SER A 95 15.48 -6.37 3.17
N ARG A 96 15.27 -7.44 3.98
CA ARG A 96 15.83 -8.77 3.73
C ARG A 96 15.15 -9.60 2.62
N ARG A 97 14.07 -9.15 1.97
CA ARG A 97 13.40 -9.97 0.94
C ARG A 97 14.08 -9.96 -0.43
N THR A 98 15.05 -9.08 -0.67
CA THR A 98 15.73 -8.94 -1.98
C THR A 98 17.25 -8.84 -1.88
N ALA A 99 17.84 -9.03 -0.69
CA ALA A 99 19.29 -9.05 -0.56
C ALA A 99 19.84 -10.47 -0.80
N PRO A 100 20.71 -10.70 -1.80
CA PRO A 100 21.49 -11.92 -1.85
C PRO A 100 22.50 -11.89 -0.68
N THR A 101 22.41 -12.86 0.21
CA THR A 101 23.27 -13.12 1.39
C THR A 101 23.26 -12.07 2.53
N PRO A 102 23.48 -12.51 3.79
CA PRO A 102 23.46 -11.61 4.94
C PRO A 102 24.79 -10.86 5.03
N ILE A 103 24.88 -9.71 4.38
CA ILE A 103 25.89 -8.72 4.79
C ILE A 103 25.52 -8.33 6.23
N VAL A 104 26.35 -8.71 7.19
CA VAL A 104 26.28 -8.24 8.58
C VAL A 104 26.67 -6.76 8.56
N VAL A 105 25.73 -5.91 8.18
CA VAL A 105 25.84 -4.47 8.35
C VAL A 105 25.59 -4.19 9.84
N PRO A 106 26.43 -3.41 10.54
CA PRO A 106 26.18 -3.01 11.91
C PRO A 106 24.74 -2.47 12.04
N GLN A 107 23.98 -3.01 12.98
CA GLN A 107 22.56 -2.68 13.24
C GLN A 107 22.36 -1.26 13.79
N ASP A 108 23.25 -0.32 13.49
CA ASP A 108 23.32 0.97 14.16
C ASP A 108 22.82 2.14 13.30
N LYS A 109 21.76 1.88 12.55
CA LYS A 109 20.91 2.95 12.02
C LYS A 109 19.47 2.58 12.29
N LYS A 110 18.82 3.33 13.19
CA LYS A 110 17.36 3.41 13.38
C LYS A 110 16.67 3.11 12.06
N GLY A 111 16.19 1.87 11.90
CA GLY A 111 15.60 1.41 10.64
C GLY A 111 14.50 2.38 10.22
N ALA A 112 14.35 2.59 8.91
CA ALA A 112 13.27 3.42 8.38
C ALA A 112 11.94 2.96 8.99
N ARG A 113 11.39 3.78 9.89
CA ARG A 113 10.16 3.46 10.62
C ARG A 113 9.01 3.66 9.64
N ALA A 114 8.40 2.55 9.21
CA ALA A 114 7.14 2.62 8.50
C ALA A 114 5.99 2.33 9.46
N PHE A 115 4.83 2.84 9.12
CA PHE A 115 3.59 2.60 9.84
C PHE A 115 2.64 1.84 8.94
N LYS A 116 1.83 0.98 9.55
CA LYS A 116 0.87 0.14 8.85
C LYS A 116 -0.49 0.26 9.51
N VAL A 117 -1.52 0.45 8.70
CA VAL A 117 -2.92 0.39 9.13
C VAL A 117 -3.41 -1.04 8.96
N ASN A 118 -3.96 -1.60 10.02
CA ASN A 118 -4.62 -2.89 10.01
C ASN A 118 -6.07 -2.71 10.46
N LEU A 119 -6.98 -3.40 9.79
CA LEU A 119 -8.33 -3.64 10.27
C LEU A 119 -8.30 -4.92 11.10
N VAL A 120 -8.53 -4.83 12.40
CA VAL A 120 -8.63 -6.00 13.27
C VAL A 120 -10.02 -6.58 13.09
N VAL A 121 -10.07 -7.89 12.88
CA VAL A 121 -11.30 -8.63 12.58
C VAL A 121 -11.38 -9.84 13.49
N GLU A 122 -12.60 -10.28 13.77
CA GLU A 122 -12.86 -11.46 14.59
C GLU A 122 -12.85 -12.73 13.74
N GLY A 123 -12.47 -13.85 14.37
CA GLY A 123 -12.47 -15.18 13.74
C GLY A 123 -11.06 -15.71 13.43
N GLN A 124 -10.95 -16.50 12.36
CA GLN A 124 -9.72 -17.23 11.99
C GLN A 124 -8.59 -16.28 11.55
N MET A 125 -8.93 -15.12 10.98
CA MET A 125 -7.97 -14.10 10.58
C MET A 125 -7.86 -13.05 11.69
N ARG A 126 -6.64 -12.74 12.14
CA ARG A 126 -6.43 -11.75 13.21
C ARG A 126 -6.55 -10.30 12.74
N TYR A 127 -6.17 -10.02 11.49
CA TYR A 127 -6.24 -8.68 10.92
C TYR A 127 -6.12 -8.69 9.40
N ILE A 128 -6.66 -7.65 8.76
CA ILE A 128 -6.49 -7.34 7.34
C ILE A 128 -5.59 -6.10 7.22
N GLY A 129 -4.40 -6.27 6.63
CA GLY A 129 -3.52 -5.14 6.34
C GLY A 129 -4.09 -4.28 5.21
N ILE A 130 -4.31 -2.99 5.49
CA ILE A 130 -4.94 -2.01 4.59
C ILE A 130 -3.88 -1.25 3.80
N CYS A 131 -3.05 -0.48 4.50
CA CYS A 131 -2.06 0.39 3.88
C CYS A 131 -0.79 0.51 4.73
N ARG A 132 0.28 1.03 4.10
CA ARG A 132 1.59 1.30 4.76
C ARG A 132 2.22 2.58 4.25
N GLY A 133 2.83 3.36 5.14
CA GLY A 133 3.37 4.68 4.82
C GLY A 133 4.00 5.40 6.01
N SER A 134 4.10 6.72 5.90
CA SER A 134 4.49 7.63 6.98
C SER A 134 3.42 7.66 8.08
N LEU A 135 3.80 8.05 9.30
CA LEU A 135 2.90 8.12 10.44
C LEU A 135 1.67 8.96 10.15
N GLU A 136 1.88 10.21 9.72
CA GLU A 136 0.83 11.18 9.43
C GLU A 136 -0.21 10.64 8.42
N ASN A 137 0.26 10.11 7.29
CA ASN A 137 -0.62 9.53 6.28
C ASN A 137 -1.38 8.31 6.81
N MET A 138 -0.72 7.45 7.60
CA MET A 138 -1.38 6.25 8.15
C MET A 138 -2.38 6.58 9.25
N THR A 139 -2.11 7.58 10.07
CA THR A 139 -3.08 8.08 11.06
C THR A 139 -4.31 8.66 10.36
N LYS A 140 -4.10 9.47 9.31
CA LYS A 140 -5.21 10.01 8.50
C LYS A 140 -6.05 8.92 7.85
N GLU A 141 -5.43 7.93 7.23
CA GLU A 141 -6.16 6.81 6.60
C GLU A 141 -6.84 5.91 7.64
N ALA A 142 -6.25 5.72 8.82
CA ALA A 142 -6.88 4.97 9.90
C ALA A 142 -8.12 5.67 10.46
N LEU A 143 -8.07 6.99 10.65
CA LEU A 143 -9.22 7.79 11.05
C LEU A 143 -10.31 7.75 9.97
N ARG A 144 -9.95 7.95 8.69
CA ARG A 144 -10.88 7.85 7.57
C ARG A 144 -11.57 6.47 7.52
N LEU A 145 -10.82 5.40 7.74
CA LEU A 145 -11.36 4.04 7.77
C LEU A 145 -12.25 3.82 9.00
N GLY A 146 -11.83 4.31 10.17
CA GLY A 146 -12.59 4.22 11.42
C GLY A 146 -13.93 4.94 11.30
N GLU A 147 -13.95 6.18 10.79
CA GLU A 147 -15.18 6.94 10.54
C GLU A 147 -16.09 6.24 9.53
N HIS A 148 -15.54 5.72 8.43
CA HIS A 148 -16.32 5.04 7.40
C HIS A 148 -16.97 3.74 7.89
N LEU A 149 -16.26 2.98 8.74
CA LEU A 149 -16.75 1.73 9.31
C LEU A 149 -17.47 1.93 10.65
N GLN A 150 -17.52 3.15 11.18
CA GLN A 150 -17.97 3.46 12.54
C GLN A 150 -17.25 2.64 13.62
N LEU A 151 -15.93 2.48 13.46
CA LEU A 151 -15.07 1.72 14.35
C LEU A 151 -14.08 2.62 15.07
N ARG A 152 -13.73 2.20 16.29
CA ARG A 152 -12.70 2.85 17.09
C ARG A 152 -11.32 2.67 16.48
N VAL A 153 -10.45 3.64 16.69
CA VAL A 153 -9.08 3.65 16.16
C VAL A 153 -8.07 3.59 17.30
N LEU A 154 -7.24 2.54 17.30
CA LEU A 154 -6.19 2.30 18.29
C LEU A 154 -4.82 2.71 17.74
N ASP A 155 -4.21 3.70 18.38
CA ASP A 155 -2.81 4.04 18.21
C ASP A 155 -1.92 3.01 18.92
N TYR A 156 -1.13 2.25 18.14
CA TYR A 156 -0.11 1.32 18.61
C TYR A 156 1.29 1.76 18.13
N THR A 157 1.49 3.04 17.88
CA THR A 157 2.75 3.59 17.37
C THR A 157 3.78 3.82 18.47
N THR A 158 3.31 3.93 19.72
CA THR A 158 4.11 4.08 20.95
C THR A 158 3.83 2.93 21.94
N HIS A 159 4.58 2.85 23.03
CA HIS A 159 4.37 1.83 24.07
C HIS A 159 3.02 2.02 24.79
N GLU A 160 2.57 3.27 24.91
CA GLU A 160 1.26 3.60 25.45
C GLU A 160 0.21 3.46 24.34
N LYS A 161 -0.67 2.49 24.49
CA LYS A 161 -1.78 2.27 23.57
C LYS A 161 -2.86 3.31 23.86
N LYS A 162 -3.25 4.09 22.84
CA LYS A 162 -4.25 5.17 23.01
C LYS A 162 -5.35 5.02 21.97
N TRP A 163 -6.59 5.16 22.42
CA TRP A 163 -7.73 5.28 21.51
C TRP A 163 -7.82 6.72 21.04
N ILE A 164 -7.81 6.91 19.72
CA ILE A 164 -7.82 8.23 19.08
C ILE A 164 -9.21 8.58 18.54
N LEU A 165 -10.04 7.56 18.32
CA LEU A 165 -11.43 7.60 17.88
C LEU A 165 -12.19 6.47 18.60
#